data_AF-A0A3M1UEB3-F1
#
_entry.id   AF-A0A3M1UEB3-F1
#
_cell.length_a   1.000
_cell.length_b   1.000
_cell.length_c   1.000
_cell.angle_alpha   90.00
_cell.angle_beta   90.00
_cell.angle_gamma   90.00
#
_symmetry.space_group_name_H-M   'P 1'
#
loop_
_entity.id
_entity.type
_entity.pdbx_description
1 polymer ?
#
loop_
_entity_poly.entity_id
_entity_poly.type
_entity_poly.pdbx_seq_one_letter_code
_entity_poly.pdbx_strand_id
1 'polypeptide(L)'
;PKSWATIVSPTNRRPFGFDWEDWGRLDAMEVLSESQRHYKADPTRLYLTGHSMGGHGAWQLACQFPGSFAVTAPSAGWLTFATYGGGARFDANDPIQAILARATNPTDTLALFPNLSGLGVYILHGEADDNVPAQQARRALEELAKFHHDYDAHFQPGAGHWWDASPEPGADCVDWAPMFDFFARHRLPRPEETRTVSFRTFDPAISSERAWLRIWQQDRPLQLSTVEARVDPYTKTYTIQTQNVRTLEIRNVYNLNGEVALSVNGKASKAMFYGTSLFLRISEEGVVVLESAPTSERNRQQSGFKWAFTNRFVLVYGTKGTPEENRWNFEKARYDAETFLYRGNGRAVVVSDEEWLRTPIGTDTNVVLYGSRNSNAAWDVVLGDSAPRVEMGRFALDRRAGVVFEGDVGCLFGYPRRGSRYAMVGVIAGTGRAGREVLTDLPFFVSGAHWPDWAVYSSDALEKGAAGVLGAGFFSPDWSFSEADSALRETALRRK
;
A
#
# COMPACT_ATOMS: atom_id res chain seq x y z
N PRO A 1 22.88 12.16 -24.55
CA PRO A 1 22.79 12.53 -23.12
C PRO A 1 22.18 13.93 -22.95
N LYS A 2 21.18 14.09 -22.07
CA LYS A 2 20.57 15.41 -21.79
C LYS A 2 21.54 16.23 -20.92
N SER A 3 21.86 17.47 -21.32
CA SER A 3 22.84 18.32 -20.61
C SER A 3 22.28 18.97 -19.33
N TRP A 4 20.96 19.02 -19.18
CA TRP A 4 20.26 19.71 -18.09
C TRP A 4 19.66 18.79 -17.04
N ALA A 5 19.74 17.47 -17.23
CA ALA A 5 19.16 16.47 -16.33
C ALA A 5 20.06 15.25 -16.15
N THR A 6 19.95 14.63 -14.98
CA THR A 6 20.49 13.31 -14.70
C THR A 6 19.38 12.29 -14.84
N ILE A 7 19.59 11.26 -15.66
CA ILE A 7 18.64 10.15 -15.83
C ILE A 7 19.03 9.04 -14.86
N VAL A 8 18.06 8.59 -14.08
CA VAL A 8 18.19 7.44 -13.19
C VAL A 8 17.13 6.44 -13.56
N SER A 9 17.55 5.19 -13.75
CA SER A 9 16.66 4.08 -14.12
C SER A 9 16.68 3.03 -13.00
N PRO A 10 15.73 3.08 -12.05
CA PRO A 10 15.63 2.05 -11.03
C PRO A 10 15.38 0.68 -11.68
N THR A 11 15.83 -0.38 -11.02
CA THR A 11 15.44 -1.74 -11.39
C THR A 11 14.29 -2.17 -10.48
N ASN A 12 13.18 -2.58 -11.08
CA ASN A 12 12.03 -3.17 -10.38
C ASN A 12 12.36 -4.62 -9.96
N ARG A 13 13.44 -4.83 -9.20
CA ARG A 13 13.98 -6.14 -8.77
C ARG A 13 14.54 -7.00 -9.91
N ARG A 14 13.69 -7.64 -10.71
CA ARG A 14 14.03 -8.51 -11.87
C ARG A 14 13.19 -8.12 -13.09
N PRO A 15 13.48 -8.62 -14.31
CA PRO A 15 12.57 -8.46 -15.44
C PRO A 15 11.16 -8.94 -15.06
N PHE A 16 10.16 -8.07 -15.23
CA PHE A 16 8.75 -8.27 -14.84
C PHE A 16 8.44 -8.27 -13.32
N GLY A 17 9.23 -7.58 -12.48
CA GLY A 17 9.15 -7.53 -11.01
C GLY A 17 7.76 -7.45 -10.36
N PHE A 18 7.41 -6.29 -9.78
CA PHE A 18 6.09 -6.07 -9.15
C PHE A 18 5.30 -4.96 -9.83
N ASP A 19 5.52 -4.76 -11.14
CA ASP A 19 4.83 -3.71 -11.94
C ASP A 19 4.88 -2.30 -11.31
N TRP A 20 5.91 -1.99 -10.51
CA TRP A 20 6.04 -0.75 -9.74
C TRP A 20 4.95 -0.54 -8.68
N GLU A 21 4.22 -1.60 -8.33
CA GLU A 21 3.38 -1.73 -7.15
C GLU A 21 4.13 -2.50 -6.04
N ASP A 22 3.48 -2.71 -4.89
CA ASP A 22 4.04 -3.43 -3.73
C ASP A 22 5.49 -3.03 -3.40
N TRP A 23 6.43 -3.96 -3.58
CA TRP A 23 7.85 -3.74 -3.35
C TRP A 23 8.56 -3.02 -4.50
N GLY A 24 8.08 -3.18 -5.73
CA GLY A 24 8.62 -2.47 -6.89
C GLY A 24 8.50 -0.95 -6.75
N ARG A 25 7.39 -0.51 -6.14
CA ARG A 25 7.20 0.86 -5.69
C ARG A 25 8.29 1.32 -4.72
N LEU A 26 8.59 0.51 -3.71
CA LEU A 26 9.58 0.84 -2.69
C LEU A 26 10.97 1.00 -3.32
N ASP A 27 11.32 0.12 -4.25
CA ASP A 27 12.61 0.19 -4.93
C ASP A 27 12.74 1.49 -5.76
N ALA A 28 11.69 1.91 -6.45
CA ALA A 28 11.68 3.19 -7.18
C ALA A 28 11.87 4.39 -6.24
N MET A 29 11.15 4.42 -5.11
CA MET A 29 11.23 5.51 -4.14
C MET A 29 12.56 5.52 -3.37
N GLU A 30 13.14 4.35 -3.09
CA GLU A 30 14.47 4.22 -2.48
C GLU A 30 15.57 4.74 -3.43
N VAL A 31 15.53 4.31 -4.70
CA VAL A 31 16.46 4.81 -5.72
C VAL A 31 16.30 6.31 -5.93
N LEU A 32 15.06 6.85 -5.92
CA LEU A 32 14.82 8.29 -5.98
C LEU A 32 15.50 9.01 -4.81
N SER A 33 15.25 8.57 -3.58
CA SER A 33 15.83 9.14 -2.36
C SER A 33 17.36 9.13 -2.39
N GLU A 34 17.95 7.99 -2.76
CA GLU A 34 19.40 7.81 -2.90
C GLU A 34 19.98 8.72 -3.98
N SER A 35 19.29 8.86 -5.11
CA SER A 35 19.70 9.70 -6.23
C SER A 35 19.64 11.18 -5.89
N GLN A 36 18.57 11.62 -5.21
CA GLN A 36 18.46 13.00 -4.72
C GLN A 36 19.63 13.34 -3.80
N ARG A 37 20.00 12.42 -2.90
CA ARG A 37 21.14 12.60 -1.99
C ARG A 37 22.47 12.63 -2.73
N HIS A 38 22.68 11.71 -3.67
CA HIS A 38 23.94 11.56 -4.39
C HIS A 38 24.19 12.73 -5.36
N TYR A 39 23.21 13.07 -6.18
CA TYR A 39 23.31 14.11 -7.20
C TYR A 39 22.94 15.51 -6.69
N LYS A 40 22.46 15.63 -5.44
CA LYS A 40 21.95 16.88 -4.85
C LYS A 40 20.88 17.52 -5.75
N ALA A 41 20.02 16.68 -6.31
CA ALA A 41 18.97 17.13 -7.24
C ALA A 41 18.03 18.12 -6.54
N ASP A 42 17.58 19.14 -7.27
CA ASP A 42 16.55 20.05 -6.78
C ASP A 42 15.25 19.26 -6.54
N PRO A 43 14.75 19.16 -5.29
CA PRO A 43 13.57 18.36 -4.98
C PRO A 43 12.29 18.92 -5.63
N THR A 44 12.34 20.14 -6.14
CA THR A 44 11.24 20.76 -6.87
C THR A 44 11.26 20.46 -8.38
N ARG A 45 12.29 19.78 -8.89
CA ARG A 45 12.49 19.49 -10.32
C ARG A 45 12.84 18.01 -10.54
N LEU A 46 11.94 17.16 -10.06
CA LEU A 46 12.00 15.72 -10.29
C LEU A 46 10.91 15.34 -11.29
N TYR A 47 11.25 14.50 -12.25
CA TYR A 47 10.36 14.12 -13.35
C TYR A 47 10.30 12.61 -13.44
N LEU A 48 9.12 12.07 -13.70
CA LEU A 48 8.88 10.64 -13.75
C LEU A 48 8.36 10.24 -15.12
N THR A 49 9.00 9.28 -15.77
CA THR A 49 8.53 8.71 -17.03
C THR A 49 8.91 7.23 -17.11
N GLY A 50 8.24 6.50 -17.99
CA GLY A 50 8.54 5.12 -18.31
C GLY A 50 7.64 4.62 -19.45
N HIS A 51 8.06 3.55 -20.11
CA HIS A 51 7.34 2.94 -21.22
C HIS A 51 6.67 1.63 -20.80
N SER A 52 5.45 1.36 -21.28
CA SER A 52 4.73 0.10 -21.04
C SER A 52 4.51 -0.14 -19.53
N MET A 53 5.14 -1.16 -18.95
CA MET A 53 5.17 -1.39 -17.50
C MET A 53 5.74 -0.19 -16.74
N GLY A 54 6.76 0.48 -17.29
CA GLY A 54 7.27 1.75 -16.75
C GLY A 54 6.26 2.88 -16.84
N GLY A 55 5.42 2.90 -17.87
CA GLY A 55 4.33 3.89 -18.01
C GLY A 55 3.24 3.67 -16.96
N HIS A 56 2.89 2.41 -16.69
CA HIS A 56 2.02 2.07 -15.55
C HIS A 56 2.63 2.53 -14.21
N GLY A 57 3.93 2.26 -14.00
CA GLY A 57 4.64 2.76 -12.82
C GLY A 57 4.66 4.28 -12.71
N ALA A 58 4.78 4.99 -13.83
CA ALA A 58 4.72 6.45 -13.87
C ALA A 58 3.34 6.97 -13.41
N TRP A 59 2.24 6.31 -13.80
CA TRP A 59 0.91 6.62 -13.27
C TRP A 59 0.82 6.31 -11.77
N GLN A 60 1.16 5.08 -11.36
CA GLN A 60 1.04 4.61 -9.97
C GLN A 60 1.81 5.49 -9.00
N LEU A 61 3.11 5.72 -9.24
CA LEU A 61 3.96 6.47 -8.33
C LEU A 61 3.57 7.95 -8.27
N ALA A 62 3.15 8.57 -9.39
CA ALA A 62 2.71 9.96 -9.37
C ALA A 62 1.39 10.15 -8.63
N CYS A 63 0.45 9.20 -8.77
CA CYS A 63 -0.82 9.24 -8.05
C CYS A 63 -0.65 8.93 -6.56
N GLN A 64 0.23 8.01 -6.20
CA GLN A 64 0.48 7.65 -4.79
C GLN A 64 1.36 8.68 -4.08
N PHE A 65 2.38 9.22 -4.75
CA PHE A 65 3.32 10.19 -4.19
C PHE A 65 3.29 11.53 -4.90
N PRO A 66 2.14 12.23 -4.93
CA PRO A 66 1.98 13.46 -5.71
C PRO A 66 2.99 14.55 -5.30
N GLY A 67 3.47 14.54 -4.05
CA GLY A 67 4.49 15.47 -3.54
C GLY A 67 5.93 15.22 -3.99
N SER A 68 6.19 14.25 -4.86
CA SER A 68 7.56 13.85 -5.22
C SER A 68 8.01 14.33 -6.60
N PHE A 69 7.08 14.58 -7.53
CA PHE A 69 7.41 14.85 -8.93
C PHE A 69 6.76 16.15 -9.40
N ALA A 70 7.47 16.94 -10.19
CA ALA A 70 6.93 18.11 -10.87
C ALA A 70 6.13 17.72 -12.12
N VAL A 71 6.56 16.66 -12.81
CA VAL A 71 5.86 16.08 -13.97
C VAL A 71 5.84 14.57 -13.87
N THR A 72 4.71 13.97 -14.25
CA THR A 72 4.66 12.57 -14.66
C THR A 72 4.38 12.47 -16.15
N ALA A 73 5.08 11.58 -16.85
CA ALA A 73 4.91 11.38 -18.28
C ALA A 73 4.91 9.91 -18.68
N PRO A 74 3.77 9.25 -18.55
CA PRO A 74 3.60 7.85 -18.92
C PRO A 74 3.64 7.69 -20.45
N SER A 75 4.50 6.77 -20.92
CA SER A 75 4.55 6.35 -22.32
C SER A 75 3.98 4.95 -22.48
N ALA A 76 3.01 4.77 -23.38
CA ALA A 76 2.33 3.49 -23.61
C ALA A 76 1.90 2.75 -22.31
N GLY A 77 1.52 3.50 -21.27
CA GLY A 77 1.29 2.98 -19.93
C GLY A 77 -0.16 2.57 -19.69
N TRP A 78 -0.40 1.41 -19.10
CA TRP A 78 -1.74 1.01 -18.68
C TRP A 78 -2.13 1.61 -17.32
N LEU A 79 -3.43 1.75 -17.08
CA LEU A 79 -3.94 2.43 -15.90
C LEU A 79 -4.06 1.50 -14.68
N THR A 80 -4.70 0.35 -14.85
CA THR A 80 -4.91 -0.63 -13.76
C THR A 80 -4.87 -2.07 -14.30
N PHE A 81 -4.63 -3.04 -13.43
CA PHE A 81 -4.76 -4.46 -13.80
C PHE A 81 -6.16 -4.83 -14.29
N ALA A 82 -7.20 -4.16 -13.77
CA ALA A 82 -8.58 -4.41 -14.16
C ALA A 82 -8.87 -3.99 -15.61
N THR A 83 -8.32 -2.85 -16.07
CA THR A 83 -8.54 -2.35 -17.43
C THR A 83 -7.61 -2.96 -18.48
N TYR A 84 -6.49 -3.56 -18.06
CA TYR A 84 -5.46 -4.08 -18.96
C TYR A 84 -5.35 -5.60 -18.96
N GLY A 85 -5.00 -6.19 -17.81
CA GLY A 85 -4.71 -7.63 -17.68
C GLY A 85 -5.90 -8.50 -17.30
N GLY A 86 -7.10 -7.93 -17.12
CA GLY A 86 -8.27 -8.66 -16.67
C GLY A 86 -8.19 -9.11 -15.21
N GLY A 87 -7.75 -8.20 -14.33
CA GLY A 87 -7.62 -8.44 -12.88
C GLY A 87 -8.85 -9.07 -12.20
N ALA A 88 -8.66 -9.57 -10.97
CA ALA A 88 -9.67 -10.32 -10.24
C ALA A 88 -11.02 -9.58 -10.20
N ARG A 89 -12.08 -10.26 -10.64
CA ARG A 89 -13.45 -9.75 -10.59
C ARG A 89 -14.13 -10.30 -9.35
N PHE A 90 -14.37 -9.41 -8.39
CA PHE A 90 -15.09 -9.73 -7.17
C PHE A 90 -16.56 -9.35 -7.32
N ASP A 91 -17.47 -10.22 -6.88
CA ASP A 91 -18.90 -9.88 -6.79
C ASP A 91 -19.13 -8.94 -5.60
N ALA A 92 -19.53 -7.70 -5.88
CA ALA A 92 -19.80 -6.70 -4.86
C ALA A 92 -20.99 -7.06 -3.95
N ASN A 93 -21.86 -7.98 -4.37
CA ASN A 93 -23.00 -8.44 -3.57
C ASN A 93 -22.61 -9.54 -2.56
N ASP A 94 -21.44 -10.15 -2.72
CA ASP A 94 -20.90 -11.11 -1.77
C ASP A 94 -20.04 -10.35 -0.73
N PRO A 95 -20.42 -10.34 0.56
CA PRO A 95 -19.70 -9.56 1.58
C PRO A 95 -18.23 -9.92 1.72
N ILE A 96 -17.85 -11.18 1.53
CA ILE A 96 -16.44 -11.60 1.61
C ILE A 96 -15.68 -11.12 0.38
N GLN A 97 -16.27 -11.24 -0.80
CA GLN A 97 -15.63 -10.74 -2.02
C GLN A 97 -15.51 -9.21 -2.02
N ALA A 98 -16.44 -8.48 -1.40
CA ALA A 98 -16.31 -7.04 -1.18
C ALA A 98 -15.11 -6.69 -0.27
N ILE A 99 -14.82 -7.51 0.75
CA ILE A 99 -13.61 -7.36 1.59
C ILE A 99 -12.33 -7.63 0.79
N LEU A 100 -12.33 -8.69 -0.03
CA LEU A 100 -11.19 -9.03 -0.88
C LEU A 100 -10.95 -7.95 -1.96
N ALA A 101 -12.02 -7.40 -2.55
CA ALA A 101 -11.95 -6.26 -3.45
C ALA A 101 -11.35 -5.04 -2.75
N ARG A 102 -11.79 -4.73 -1.53
CA ARG A 102 -11.21 -3.62 -0.75
C ARG A 102 -9.70 -3.78 -0.54
N ALA A 103 -9.20 -5.00 -0.34
CA ALA A 103 -7.75 -5.22 -0.21
C ALA A 103 -6.99 -4.77 -1.47
N THR A 104 -7.60 -4.84 -2.66
CA THR A 104 -7.00 -4.43 -3.94
C THR A 104 -7.09 -2.93 -4.24
N ASN A 105 -7.81 -2.16 -3.41
CA ASN A 105 -8.01 -0.72 -3.62
C ASN A 105 -6.71 0.08 -3.86
N PRO A 106 -5.57 -0.19 -3.20
CA PRO A 106 -4.33 0.53 -3.49
C PRO A 106 -3.84 0.45 -4.93
N THR A 107 -4.33 -0.51 -5.73
CA THR A 107 -4.01 -0.65 -7.15
C THR A 107 -4.92 0.17 -8.06
N ASP A 108 -5.99 0.76 -7.53
CA ASP A 108 -6.92 1.61 -8.29
C ASP A 108 -6.31 3.00 -8.52
N THR A 109 -5.44 3.08 -9.52
CA THR A 109 -4.78 4.31 -9.96
C THR A 109 -5.78 5.40 -10.31
N LEU A 110 -6.89 5.04 -10.95
CA LEU A 110 -7.87 6.02 -11.43
C LEU A 110 -8.57 6.73 -10.28
N ALA A 111 -8.91 6.03 -9.20
CA ALA A 111 -9.46 6.66 -8.01
C ALA A 111 -8.52 7.70 -7.37
N LEU A 112 -7.21 7.59 -7.62
CA LEU A 112 -6.17 8.49 -7.13
C LEU A 112 -5.79 9.60 -8.12
N PHE A 113 -6.31 9.63 -9.36
CA PHE A 113 -6.00 10.66 -10.37
C PHE A 113 -6.10 12.10 -9.85
N PRO A 114 -7.07 12.48 -9.01
CA PRO A 114 -7.14 13.85 -8.48
C PRO A 114 -5.88 14.30 -7.72
N ASN A 115 -5.04 13.38 -7.24
CA ASN A 115 -3.72 13.71 -6.69
C ASN A 115 -2.77 14.37 -7.70
N LEU A 116 -3.01 14.19 -9.01
CA LEU A 116 -2.22 14.78 -10.09
C LEU A 116 -2.43 16.28 -10.26
N SER A 117 -3.43 16.89 -9.60
CA SER A 117 -3.85 18.29 -9.81
C SER A 117 -2.75 19.35 -9.65
N GLY A 118 -1.64 19.03 -8.99
CA GLY A 118 -0.50 19.94 -8.80
C GLY A 118 0.78 19.52 -9.54
N LEU A 119 0.68 18.59 -10.50
CA LEU A 119 1.77 18.10 -11.33
C LEU A 119 1.44 18.38 -12.79
N GLY A 120 2.44 18.65 -13.61
CA GLY A 120 2.28 18.56 -15.05
C GLY A 120 2.10 17.10 -15.48
N VAL A 121 1.28 16.84 -16.49
CA VAL A 121 1.05 15.48 -17.02
C VAL A 121 1.28 15.44 -18.53
N TYR A 122 2.21 14.60 -19.00
CA TYR A 122 2.45 14.42 -20.43
C TYR A 122 2.17 12.97 -20.87
N ILE A 123 1.26 12.74 -21.79
CA ILE A 123 0.91 11.38 -22.22
C ILE A 123 1.51 11.09 -23.61
N LEU A 124 2.31 10.04 -23.72
CA LEU A 124 2.93 9.62 -24.99
C LEU A 124 2.41 8.24 -25.39
N HIS A 125 1.92 8.06 -26.62
CA HIS A 125 1.40 6.76 -27.06
C HIS A 125 1.53 6.55 -28.58
N GLY A 126 1.73 5.32 -29.03
CA GLY A 126 1.53 4.96 -30.44
C GLY A 126 0.04 4.78 -30.75
N GLU A 127 -0.47 5.36 -31.84
CA GLU A 127 -1.91 5.28 -32.14
C GLU A 127 -2.38 3.86 -32.50
N ALA A 128 -1.50 3.05 -33.07
CA ALA A 128 -1.75 1.67 -33.49
C ALA A 128 -1.15 0.62 -32.53
N ASP A 129 -0.90 1.00 -31.27
CA ASP A 129 -0.40 0.09 -30.23
C ASP A 129 -1.43 -1.02 -29.93
N ASP A 130 -1.04 -2.27 -30.16
CA ASP A 130 -1.83 -3.49 -29.93
C ASP A 130 -1.41 -4.25 -28.66
N ASN A 131 -0.30 -3.85 -28.02
CA ASN A 131 0.18 -4.42 -26.76
C ASN A 131 -0.44 -3.71 -25.57
N VAL A 132 -0.34 -2.39 -25.51
CA VAL A 132 -1.06 -1.54 -24.55
C VAL A 132 -1.96 -0.61 -25.37
N PRO A 133 -3.23 -0.97 -25.55
CA PRO A 133 -4.09 -0.22 -26.47
C PRO A 133 -4.17 1.26 -26.13
N ALA A 134 -4.11 2.13 -27.14
CA ALA A 134 -4.16 3.59 -27.00
C ALA A 134 -5.41 4.09 -26.24
N GLN A 135 -6.45 3.25 -26.12
CA GLN A 135 -7.62 3.48 -25.29
C GLN A 135 -7.26 3.72 -23.81
N GLN A 136 -6.17 3.16 -23.30
CA GLN A 136 -5.70 3.45 -21.93
C GLN A 136 -5.32 4.93 -21.79
N ALA A 137 -4.52 5.47 -22.71
CA ALA A 137 -4.14 6.88 -22.74
C ALA A 137 -5.34 7.79 -23.01
N ARG A 138 -6.23 7.41 -23.93
CA ARG A 138 -7.47 8.18 -24.20
C ARG A 138 -8.37 8.24 -22.95
N ARG A 139 -8.50 7.13 -22.22
CA ARG A 139 -9.22 7.10 -20.95
C ARG A 139 -8.56 7.99 -19.90
N ALA A 140 -7.24 8.01 -19.81
CA ALA A 140 -6.53 8.90 -18.90
C ALA A 140 -6.84 10.38 -19.20
N LEU A 141 -6.85 10.76 -20.49
CA LEU A 141 -7.23 12.11 -20.92
C LEU A 141 -8.68 12.47 -20.55
N GLU A 142 -9.62 11.54 -20.73
CA GLU A 142 -11.02 11.75 -20.31
C GLU A 142 -11.15 12.00 -18.81
N GLU A 143 -10.37 11.30 -17.98
CA GLU A 143 -10.36 11.51 -16.53
C GLU A 143 -9.69 12.82 -16.12
N LEU A 144 -8.56 13.17 -16.75
CA LEU A 144 -7.85 14.42 -16.50
C LEU A 144 -8.69 15.64 -16.89
N ALA A 145 -9.38 15.60 -18.03
CA ALA A 145 -10.22 16.70 -18.53
C ALA A 145 -11.33 17.13 -17.56
N LYS A 146 -11.66 16.30 -16.56
CA LYS A 146 -12.68 16.62 -15.54
C LYS A 146 -12.19 17.60 -14.48
N PHE A 147 -10.87 17.73 -14.27
CA PHE A 147 -10.32 18.50 -13.14
C PHE A 147 -8.94 19.14 -13.37
N HIS A 148 -8.17 18.67 -14.34
CA HIS A 148 -6.79 19.08 -14.58
C HIS A 148 -6.69 20.06 -15.76
N HIS A 149 -5.68 20.93 -15.76
CA HIS A 149 -5.50 21.98 -16.77
C HIS A 149 -4.05 22.08 -17.30
N ASP A 150 -3.10 21.40 -16.68
CA ASP A 150 -1.68 21.42 -17.02
C ASP A 150 -1.24 20.04 -17.53
N TYR A 151 -1.84 19.63 -18.64
CA TYR A 151 -1.52 18.38 -19.30
C TYR A 151 -1.41 18.53 -20.81
N ASP A 152 -0.60 17.68 -21.43
CA ASP A 152 -0.43 17.59 -22.89
C ASP A 152 -0.30 16.12 -23.31
N ALA A 153 -0.51 15.83 -24.59
CA ALA A 153 -0.40 14.47 -25.10
C ALA A 153 0.04 14.39 -26.56
N HIS A 154 0.81 13.36 -26.88
CA HIS A 154 1.19 13.02 -28.25
C HIS A 154 0.79 11.58 -28.57
N PHE A 155 -0.02 11.41 -29.62
CA PHE A 155 -0.32 10.11 -30.22
C PHE A 155 0.40 10.04 -31.56
N GLN A 156 1.40 9.16 -31.67
CA GLN A 156 2.15 9.00 -32.92
C GLN A 156 1.30 8.22 -33.93
N PRO A 157 0.90 8.84 -35.07
CA PRO A 157 0.05 8.18 -36.06
C PRO A 157 0.72 6.95 -36.65
N GLY A 158 -0.02 5.83 -36.70
CA GLY A 158 0.43 4.56 -37.27
C GLY A 158 1.53 3.82 -36.48
N ALA A 159 2.05 4.38 -35.39
CA ALA A 159 3.05 3.71 -34.57
C ALA A 159 2.42 2.66 -33.64
N GLY A 160 3.10 1.52 -33.52
CA GLY A 160 2.75 0.45 -32.56
C GLY A 160 3.37 0.68 -31.17
N HIS A 161 3.57 -0.42 -30.42
CA HIS A 161 4.04 -0.35 -29.03
C HIS A 161 5.43 0.27 -28.86
N TRP A 162 6.36 -0.03 -29.78
CA TRP A 162 7.70 0.55 -29.81
C TRP A 162 7.91 1.28 -31.11
N TRP A 163 8.44 2.50 -31.06
CA TRP A 163 8.66 3.32 -32.25
C TRP A 163 9.81 4.31 -32.06
N ASP A 164 10.45 4.60 -33.19
CA ASP A 164 11.58 5.52 -33.33
C ASP A 164 11.51 6.09 -34.75
N ALA A 165 10.84 7.24 -34.88
CA ALA A 165 10.46 7.84 -36.17
C ALA A 165 11.30 9.07 -36.53
N SER A 166 11.96 9.66 -35.54
CA SER A 166 12.76 10.88 -35.67
C SER A 166 14.23 10.56 -35.97
N PRO A 167 14.97 11.47 -36.64
CA PRO A 167 16.40 11.34 -36.84
C PRO A 167 17.23 11.61 -35.56
N GLU A 168 16.61 12.11 -34.50
CA GLU A 168 17.26 12.40 -33.23
C GLU A 168 17.75 11.11 -32.53
N PRO A 169 18.86 11.16 -31.75
CA PRO A 169 19.33 9.98 -31.05
C PRO A 169 18.39 9.56 -29.90
N GLY A 170 17.99 8.29 -29.90
CA GLY A 170 17.18 7.66 -28.85
C GLY A 170 15.78 7.35 -29.34
N ALA A 171 15.20 6.22 -28.90
CA ALA A 171 13.89 5.82 -29.39
C ALA A 171 12.81 6.82 -28.96
N ASP A 172 12.09 7.41 -29.91
CA ASP A 172 11.08 8.43 -29.63
C ASP A 172 10.04 8.02 -28.57
N CYS A 173 9.63 6.75 -28.53
CA CYS A 173 8.67 6.28 -27.53
C CYS A 173 9.16 6.36 -26.08
N VAL A 174 10.44 6.65 -25.85
CA VAL A 174 11.05 6.88 -24.52
C VAL A 174 11.88 8.16 -24.44
N ASP A 175 12.23 8.78 -25.58
CA ASP A 175 13.08 9.98 -25.65
C ASP A 175 12.46 11.16 -26.42
N TRP A 176 11.12 11.25 -26.44
CA TRP A 176 10.36 12.29 -27.16
C TRP A 176 10.72 13.72 -26.74
N ALA A 177 11.34 14.50 -27.63
CA ALA A 177 11.86 15.84 -27.29
C ALA A 177 10.81 16.80 -26.67
N PRO A 178 9.58 16.94 -27.20
CA PRO A 178 8.54 17.78 -26.59
C PRO A 178 8.18 17.39 -25.14
N MET A 179 8.23 16.10 -24.80
CA MET A 179 8.00 15.62 -23.43
C MET A 179 9.11 16.11 -22.49
N PHE A 180 10.38 16.08 -22.93
CA PHE A 180 11.51 16.59 -22.16
C PHE A 180 11.51 18.12 -22.04
N ASP A 181 11.08 18.83 -23.08
CA ASP A 181 10.87 20.28 -23.01
C ASP A 181 9.74 20.66 -22.05
N PHE A 182 8.70 19.81 -21.97
CA PHE A 182 7.67 19.94 -20.95
C PHE A 182 8.31 19.81 -19.57
N PHE A 183 9.13 18.78 -19.29
CA PHE A 183 9.82 18.63 -18.00
C PHE A 183 10.60 19.88 -17.59
N ALA A 184 11.49 20.37 -18.46
CA ALA A 184 12.39 21.48 -18.15
C ALA A 184 11.66 22.77 -17.69
N ARG A 185 10.42 22.96 -18.14
CA ARG A 185 9.58 24.14 -17.82
C ARG A 185 8.79 24.01 -16.52
N HIS A 186 8.72 22.81 -15.92
CA HIS A 186 7.90 22.58 -14.73
C HIS A 186 8.74 22.53 -13.45
N ARG A 187 8.09 22.96 -12.35
CA ARG A 187 8.59 22.90 -10.99
C ARG A 187 7.44 22.57 -10.04
N LEU A 188 7.66 21.64 -9.12
CA LEU A 188 6.74 21.34 -8.03
C LEU A 188 6.77 22.45 -6.96
N PRO A 189 5.62 23.01 -6.52
CA PRO A 189 5.59 23.97 -5.43
C PRO A 189 6.12 23.38 -4.12
N ARG A 190 6.81 24.20 -3.33
CA ARG A 190 7.24 23.81 -1.98
C ARG A 190 6.05 23.78 -1.01
N PRO A 191 6.12 23.05 0.11
CA PRO A 191 5.06 23.03 1.11
C PRO A 191 4.62 24.43 1.60
N GLU A 192 5.58 25.34 1.81
CA GLU A 192 5.35 26.73 2.23
C GLU A 192 4.76 27.64 1.13
N GLU A 193 4.74 27.17 -0.13
CA GLU A 193 4.10 27.86 -1.25
C GLU A 193 2.67 27.34 -1.52
N THR A 194 2.27 26.26 -0.83
CA THR A 194 1.05 25.51 -1.12
C THR A 194 -0.05 25.84 -0.12
N ARG A 195 -1.00 26.72 -0.46
CA ARG A 195 -2.10 27.10 0.46
C ARG A 195 -3.25 26.09 0.53
N THR A 196 -3.45 25.33 -0.54
CA THR A 196 -4.55 24.37 -0.69
C THR A 196 -3.99 22.99 -0.93
N VAL A 197 -4.55 21.99 -0.24
CA VAL A 197 -4.17 20.58 -0.36
C VAL A 197 -5.43 19.79 -0.68
N SER A 198 -5.45 19.15 -1.85
CA SER A 198 -6.32 18.01 -2.14
C SER A 198 -5.44 16.76 -2.09
N PHE A 199 -5.82 15.80 -1.26
CA PHE A 199 -5.05 14.56 -1.11
C PHE A 199 -5.96 13.37 -0.90
N ARG A 200 -5.63 12.28 -1.59
CA ARG A 200 -6.32 11.00 -1.52
C ARG A 200 -5.34 9.87 -1.29
N THR A 201 -5.71 8.90 -0.46
CA THR A 201 -4.94 7.67 -0.30
C THR A 201 -5.86 6.54 0.13
N PHE A 202 -5.62 5.34 -0.38
CA PHE A 202 -6.26 4.15 0.16
C PHE A 202 -5.55 3.64 1.41
N ASP A 203 -4.25 3.89 1.53
CA ASP A 203 -3.43 3.35 2.61
C ASP A 203 -2.34 4.35 3.03
N PRO A 204 -2.45 4.95 4.24
CA PRO A 204 -1.41 5.81 4.79
C PRO A 204 -0.02 5.15 4.84
N ALA A 205 0.05 3.81 4.91
CA ALA A 205 1.31 3.08 4.91
C ALA A 205 2.02 3.04 3.55
N ILE A 206 1.27 3.23 2.47
CA ILE A 206 1.81 3.44 1.13
C ILE A 206 2.22 4.90 0.96
N SER A 207 1.27 5.80 1.20
CA SER A 207 1.48 7.24 1.12
C SER A 207 0.50 7.95 2.03
N SER A 208 1.04 8.83 2.86
CA SER A 208 0.27 9.53 3.90
C SER A 208 0.34 11.04 3.78
N GLU A 209 1.16 11.63 2.90
CA GLU A 209 1.43 13.07 2.96
C GLU A 209 1.34 13.82 1.62
N ARG A 210 0.92 15.08 1.74
CA ARG A 210 0.93 16.07 0.66
C ARG A 210 1.16 17.45 1.26
N ALA A 211 2.18 18.15 0.74
CA ALA A 211 2.57 19.49 1.19
C ALA A 211 2.73 19.57 2.72
N TRP A 212 1.90 20.34 3.43
CA TRP A 212 1.98 20.52 4.88
C TRP A 212 1.07 19.58 5.68
N LEU A 213 0.42 18.61 5.04
CA LEU A 213 -0.59 17.77 5.68
C LEU A 213 -0.23 16.28 5.56
N ARG A 214 -0.52 15.51 6.61
CA ARG A 214 -0.35 14.06 6.63
C ARG A 214 -1.53 13.34 7.28
N ILE A 215 -2.06 12.32 6.60
CA ILE A 215 -3.05 11.37 7.14
C ILE A 215 -2.30 10.33 7.96
N TRP A 216 -2.51 10.31 9.27
CA TRP A 216 -1.84 9.35 10.16
C TRP A 216 -2.58 8.03 10.27
N GLN A 217 -3.90 8.09 10.32
CA GLN A 217 -4.77 6.93 10.54
C GLN A 217 -6.09 7.10 9.80
N GLN A 218 -6.63 5.98 9.34
CA GLN A 218 -7.99 5.87 8.78
C GLN A 218 -8.94 5.33 9.86
N ASP A 219 -10.24 5.58 9.71
CA ASP A 219 -11.24 4.88 10.50
C ASP A 219 -11.50 3.48 9.94
N ARG A 220 -11.51 3.37 8.61
CA ARG A 220 -11.79 2.16 7.84
C ARG A 220 -10.57 1.85 6.97
N PRO A 221 -9.74 0.87 7.34
CA PRO A 221 -8.53 0.54 6.60
C PRO A 221 -8.82 0.24 5.13
N LEU A 222 -7.94 0.73 4.24
CA LEU A 222 -7.97 0.45 2.81
C LEU A 222 -9.22 0.95 2.07
N GLN A 223 -10.11 1.69 2.72
CA GLN A 223 -11.10 2.52 2.04
C GLN A 223 -10.47 3.86 1.66
N LEU A 224 -11.00 4.51 0.61
CA LEU A 224 -10.45 5.80 0.16
C LEU A 224 -10.57 6.85 1.27
N SER A 225 -9.44 7.39 1.70
CA SER A 225 -9.38 8.61 2.50
C SER A 225 -9.22 9.80 1.59
N THR A 226 -9.96 10.86 1.89
CA THR A 226 -9.84 12.14 1.18
C THR A 226 -9.66 13.28 2.18
N VAL A 227 -8.85 14.26 1.78
CA VAL A 227 -8.67 15.51 2.51
C VAL A 227 -8.67 16.66 1.52
N GLU A 228 -9.56 17.63 1.76
CA GLU A 228 -9.56 18.93 1.11
C GLU A 228 -9.28 19.99 2.18
N ALA A 229 -8.13 20.64 2.10
CA ALA A 229 -7.64 21.52 3.13
C ALA A 229 -7.12 22.85 2.56
N ARG A 230 -7.29 23.92 3.32
CA ARG A 230 -6.76 25.25 3.03
C ARG A 230 -6.21 25.87 4.30
N VAL A 231 -5.07 26.56 4.16
CA VAL A 231 -4.53 27.43 5.19
C VAL A 231 -4.55 28.88 4.73
N ASP A 232 -4.96 29.78 5.62
CA ASP A 232 -4.73 31.21 5.52
C ASP A 232 -3.68 31.62 6.58
N PRO A 233 -2.41 31.80 6.19
CA PRO A 233 -1.35 32.19 7.11
C PRO A 233 -1.56 33.54 7.78
N TYR A 234 -2.30 34.47 7.14
CA TYR A 234 -2.52 35.81 7.68
C TYR A 234 -3.48 35.78 8.87
N THR A 235 -4.59 35.06 8.72
CA THR A 235 -5.59 34.89 9.80
C THR A 235 -5.28 33.71 10.73
N LYS A 236 -4.23 32.94 10.44
CA LYS A 236 -3.88 31.69 11.14
C LYS A 236 -5.03 30.67 11.17
N THR A 237 -5.73 30.55 10.04
CA THR A 237 -6.92 29.69 9.93
C THR A 237 -6.66 28.49 9.04
N TYR A 238 -7.02 27.30 9.52
CA TYR A 238 -7.05 26.07 8.73
C TYR A 238 -8.50 25.62 8.53
N THR A 239 -8.90 25.41 7.27
CA THR A 239 -10.19 24.83 6.90
C THR A 239 -9.95 23.47 6.27
N ILE A 240 -10.56 22.42 6.81
CA ILE A 240 -10.29 21.03 6.44
C ILE A 240 -11.61 20.27 6.30
N GLN A 241 -11.76 19.53 5.22
CA GLN A 241 -12.82 18.55 5.01
C GLN A 241 -12.16 17.18 4.81
N THR A 242 -12.67 16.16 5.48
CA THR A 242 -12.09 14.83 5.48
C THR A 242 -13.14 13.75 5.29
N GLN A 243 -12.77 12.67 4.60
CA GLN A 243 -13.51 11.42 4.58
C GLN A 243 -12.58 10.28 4.98
N ASN A 244 -13.05 9.38 5.86
CA ASN A 244 -12.28 8.22 6.33
C ASN A 244 -10.89 8.60 6.90
N VAL A 245 -10.83 9.64 7.74
CA VAL A 245 -9.60 10.10 8.40
C VAL A 245 -9.85 10.19 9.88
N ARG A 246 -9.14 9.36 10.64
CA ARG A 246 -9.22 9.29 12.09
C ARG A 246 -8.27 10.28 12.75
N THR A 247 -7.03 10.33 12.27
CA THR A 247 -5.98 11.20 12.80
C THR A 247 -5.23 11.89 11.68
N LEU A 248 -5.05 13.20 11.82
CA LEU A 248 -4.35 14.07 10.88
C LEU A 248 -3.16 14.75 11.57
N GLU A 249 -2.08 14.96 10.83
CA GLU A 249 -0.98 15.84 11.22
C GLU A 249 -0.92 17.05 10.29
N ILE A 250 -0.79 18.25 10.87
CA ILE A 250 -0.49 19.49 10.18
C ILE A 250 0.94 19.88 10.53
N ARG A 251 1.81 20.02 9.52
CA ARG A 251 3.20 20.50 9.67
C ARG A 251 3.24 22.03 9.66
N ASN A 252 4.02 22.63 10.55
CA ASN A 252 4.14 24.07 10.73
C ASN A 252 5.07 24.73 9.69
N VAL A 253 4.80 24.54 8.40
CA VAL A 253 5.66 25.06 7.32
C VAL A 253 5.60 26.58 7.19
N TYR A 254 4.58 27.21 7.78
CA TYR A 254 4.32 28.65 7.75
C TYR A 254 4.77 29.38 9.02
N ASN A 255 5.32 28.67 10.01
CA ASN A 255 5.71 29.21 11.32
C ASN A 255 4.57 29.97 12.06
N LEU A 256 3.34 29.43 12.02
CA LEU A 256 2.15 30.03 12.62
C LEU A 256 2.06 29.73 14.14
N ASN A 257 3.08 30.15 14.88
CA ASN A 257 3.16 29.89 16.32
C ASN A 257 2.02 30.58 17.10
N GLY A 258 1.56 29.91 18.17
CA GLY A 258 0.51 30.40 19.06
C GLY A 258 -0.87 29.82 18.74
N GLU A 259 -1.93 30.56 19.08
CA GLU A 259 -3.30 30.12 18.80
C GLU A 259 -3.58 30.14 17.28
N VAL A 260 -4.14 29.04 16.78
CA VAL A 260 -4.64 28.90 15.40
C VAL A 260 -6.12 28.51 15.42
N ALA A 261 -6.87 29.01 14.43
CA ALA A 261 -8.27 28.65 14.23
C ALA A 261 -8.37 27.43 13.32
N LEU A 262 -9.21 26.47 13.71
CA LEU A 262 -9.48 25.24 12.94
C LEU A 262 -10.96 25.19 12.58
N SER A 263 -11.27 24.85 11.34
CA SER A 263 -12.61 24.49 10.87
C SER A 263 -12.53 23.14 10.18
N VAL A 264 -12.82 22.07 10.90
CA VAL A 264 -12.71 20.69 10.40
C VAL A 264 -14.09 20.08 10.27
N ASN A 265 -14.47 19.62 9.07
CA ASN A 265 -15.80 19.07 8.78
C ASN A 265 -16.94 20.02 9.19
N GLY A 266 -16.73 21.32 9.01
CA GLY A 266 -17.68 22.38 9.40
C GLY A 266 -17.70 22.72 10.89
N LYS A 267 -16.89 22.07 11.72
CA LYS A 267 -16.80 22.32 13.17
C LYS A 267 -15.63 23.23 13.51
N ALA A 268 -15.94 24.36 14.13
CA ALA A 268 -14.95 25.31 14.59
C ALA A 268 -14.28 24.84 15.89
N SER A 269 -12.95 24.96 15.96
CA SER A 269 -12.13 24.71 17.14
C SER A 269 -10.91 25.64 17.14
N LYS A 270 -10.17 25.63 18.24
CA LYS A 270 -8.90 26.36 18.38
C LYS A 270 -7.84 25.40 18.90
N ALA A 271 -6.62 25.60 18.44
CA ALA A 271 -5.48 24.83 18.91
C ALA A 271 -4.28 25.74 19.17
N MET A 272 -3.46 25.38 20.14
CA MET A 272 -2.17 26.01 20.30
C MET A 272 -1.15 25.27 19.44
N PHE A 273 -0.63 25.95 18.41
CA PHE A 273 0.39 25.42 17.54
C PHE A 273 1.77 25.78 18.12
N TYR A 274 2.40 24.79 18.75
CA TYR A 274 3.78 24.87 19.24
C TYR A 274 4.63 23.83 18.53
N GLY A 275 5.86 24.21 18.17
CA GLY A 275 6.80 23.30 17.52
C GLY A 275 6.49 23.04 16.06
N THR A 276 6.77 21.81 15.60
CA THR A 276 6.82 21.46 14.18
C THR A 276 5.52 20.91 13.62
N SER A 277 4.65 20.36 14.47
CA SER A 277 3.45 19.65 14.03
C SER A 277 2.30 19.76 15.03
N LEU A 278 1.07 19.71 14.51
CA LEU A 278 -0.17 19.60 15.28
C LEU A 278 -0.87 18.29 14.89
N PHE A 279 -1.22 17.46 15.88
CA PHE A 279 -1.95 16.22 15.67
C PHE A 279 -3.41 16.39 16.05
N LEU A 280 -4.32 16.02 15.16
CA LEU A 280 -5.75 16.17 15.31
C LEU A 280 -6.43 14.81 15.25
N ARG A 281 -7.14 14.43 16.31
CA ARG A 281 -8.11 13.34 16.28
C ARG A 281 -9.44 13.90 15.81
N ILE A 282 -10.01 13.30 14.77
CA ILE A 282 -11.26 13.72 14.16
C ILE A 282 -12.34 12.70 14.52
N SER A 283 -13.50 13.18 14.94
CA SER A 283 -14.69 12.36 15.20
C SER A 283 -15.96 13.10 14.76
N GLU A 284 -17.09 12.41 14.85
CA GLU A 284 -18.40 13.03 14.59
C GLU A 284 -18.72 14.13 15.59
N GLU A 285 -18.16 14.12 16.81
CA GLU A 285 -18.38 15.12 17.86
C GLU A 285 -17.52 16.37 17.64
N GLY A 286 -16.36 16.25 16.99
CA GLY A 286 -15.48 17.38 16.71
C GLY A 286 -14.03 16.97 16.53
N VAL A 287 -13.13 17.87 16.92
CA VAL A 287 -11.69 17.67 16.82
C VAL A 287 -11.03 17.81 18.18
N VAL A 288 -10.21 16.83 18.53
CA VAL A 288 -9.37 16.83 19.72
C VAL A 288 -7.91 16.96 19.29
N VAL A 289 -7.19 17.92 19.89
CA VAL A 289 -5.75 18.05 19.69
C VAL A 289 -5.03 16.99 20.52
N LEU A 290 -4.15 16.22 19.89
CA LEU A 290 -3.32 15.22 20.56
C LEU A 290 -1.96 15.81 20.91
N GLU A 291 -1.42 15.43 22.08
CA GLU A 291 -0.08 15.84 22.50
C GLU A 291 1.02 15.24 21.62
N SER A 292 0.78 14.04 21.08
CA SER A 292 1.72 13.33 20.22
C SER A 292 1.00 12.43 19.20
N ALA A 293 1.76 11.92 18.24
CA ALA A 293 1.26 10.91 17.31
C ALA A 293 0.76 9.65 18.05
N PRO A 294 -0.36 9.04 17.63
CA PRO A 294 -0.89 7.82 18.24
C PRO A 294 -0.08 6.59 17.77
N THR A 295 0.97 6.23 18.53
CA THR A 295 1.89 5.13 18.16
C THR A 295 1.51 3.76 18.67
N SER A 296 0.50 3.64 19.54
CA SER A 296 0.00 2.36 20.07
C SER A 296 -1.11 1.75 19.22
N GLU A 297 -1.70 2.55 18.32
CA GLU A 297 -2.72 2.14 17.35
C GLU A 297 -2.07 1.88 15.98
N ARG A 298 -2.84 1.30 15.05
CA ARG A 298 -2.46 1.18 13.63
C ARG A 298 -2.03 2.53 13.11
N ASN A 299 -0.87 2.58 12.48
CA ASN A 299 -0.31 3.80 11.91
C ASN A 299 0.23 3.54 10.50
N ARG A 300 0.73 4.58 9.85
CA ARG A 300 1.34 4.58 8.51
C ARG A 300 2.58 3.69 8.30
N GLN A 301 2.92 2.81 9.24
CA GLN A 301 3.99 1.82 9.08
C GLN A 301 3.44 0.38 9.07
N GLN A 302 2.11 0.23 9.18
CA GLN A 302 1.43 -1.04 9.31
C GLN A 302 0.20 -1.05 8.39
N SER A 303 0.04 -2.13 7.63
CA SER A 303 -1.11 -2.34 6.74
C SER A 303 -1.46 -3.84 6.71
N GLY A 304 -2.19 -4.27 5.67
CA GLY A 304 -2.66 -5.63 5.44
C GLY A 304 -1.57 -6.69 5.51
N PHE A 305 -1.96 -7.96 5.44
CA PHE A 305 -1.07 -9.10 5.71
C PHE A 305 0.30 -9.04 5.01
N LYS A 306 0.36 -8.59 3.74
CA LYS A 306 1.62 -8.48 2.98
C LYS A 306 2.66 -7.57 3.64
N TRP A 307 2.26 -6.63 4.50
CA TRP A 307 3.21 -5.79 5.25
C TRP A 307 4.13 -6.62 6.15
N ALA A 308 3.73 -7.82 6.57
CA ALA A 308 4.60 -8.73 7.33
C ALA A 308 5.88 -9.12 6.56
N PHE A 309 5.86 -9.04 5.22
CA PHE A 309 7.01 -9.31 4.34
C PHE A 309 7.78 -8.03 3.95
N THR A 310 7.65 -6.97 4.74
CA THR A 310 8.47 -5.76 4.67
C THR A 310 9.43 -5.68 5.87
N ASN A 311 10.17 -4.58 6.03
CA ASN A 311 10.95 -4.29 7.24
C ASN A 311 11.85 -5.46 7.72
N ARG A 312 12.72 -5.94 6.81
CA ARG A 312 13.74 -6.99 7.06
C ARG A 312 13.17 -8.29 7.63
N PHE A 313 12.00 -8.70 7.14
CA PHE A 313 11.27 -9.85 7.67
C PHE A 313 12.10 -11.15 7.78
N VAL A 314 11.72 -11.98 8.75
CA VAL A 314 12.32 -13.28 9.03
C VAL A 314 11.22 -14.35 9.04
N LEU A 315 11.46 -15.47 8.38
CA LEU A 315 10.55 -16.60 8.27
C LEU A 315 10.89 -17.62 9.37
N VAL A 316 10.01 -17.76 10.36
CA VAL A 316 10.22 -18.60 11.54
C VAL A 316 9.26 -19.78 11.50
N TYR A 317 9.80 -20.98 11.26
CA TYR A 317 9.00 -22.20 11.17
C TYR A 317 8.95 -22.97 12.49
N GLY A 318 7.77 -23.49 12.82
CA GLY A 318 7.54 -24.23 14.07
C GLY A 318 8.10 -25.65 14.05
N THR A 319 8.67 -26.09 15.16
CA THR A 319 9.27 -27.43 15.35
C THR A 319 8.62 -28.27 16.45
N LYS A 320 7.55 -27.76 17.09
CA LYS A 320 6.90 -28.40 18.24
C LYS A 320 5.65 -29.21 17.89
N GLY A 321 5.28 -29.26 16.61
CA GLY A 321 4.15 -30.05 16.12
C GLY A 321 4.49 -31.52 15.87
N THR A 322 3.61 -32.22 15.17
CA THR A 322 3.91 -33.59 14.69
C THR A 322 5.02 -33.58 13.63
N PRO A 323 5.65 -34.72 13.31
CA PRO A 323 6.63 -34.80 12.24
C PRO A 323 6.13 -34.25 10.90
N GLU A 324 4.87 -34.51 10.54
CA GLU A 324 4.22 -34.02 9.33
C GLU A 324 4.00 -32.51 9.37
N GLU A 325 3.58 -31.97 10.52
CA GLU A 325 3.37 -30.53 10.71
C GLU A 325 4.69 -29.76 10.63
N ASN A 326 5.72 -30.24 11.33
CA ASN A 326 7.04 -29.62 11.32
C ASN A 326 7.65 -29.63 9.92
N ARG A 327 7.45 -30.73 9.18
CA ARG A 327 7.86 -30.84 7.79
C ARG A 327 7.15 -29.81 6.92
N TRP A 328 5.83 -29.71 7.00
CA TRP A 328 5.09 -28.71 6.22
C TRP A 328 5.48 -27.27 6.59
N ASN A 329 5.64 -26.96 7.87
CA ASN A 329 6.07 -25.62 8.33
C ASN A 329 7.40 -25.21 7.68
N PHE A 330 8.38 -26.13 7.69
CA PHE A 330 9.67 -25.90 7.06
C PHE A 330 9.57 -25.77 5.54
N GLU A 331 8.87 -26.70 4.88
CA GLU A 331 8.70 -26.71 3.42
C GLU A 331 8.00 -25.43 2.93
N LYS A 332 6.95 -24.97 3.64
CA LYS A 332 6.24 -23.74 3.30
C LYS A 332 7.10 -22.48 3.51
N ALA A 333 7.82 -22.39 4.63
CA ALA A 333 8.74 -21.27 4.87
C ALA A 333 9.84 -21.20 3.82
N ARG A 334 10.38 -22.36 3.43
CA ARG A 334 11.37 -22.47 2.36
C ARG A 334 10.80 -22.09 0.99
N TYR A 335 9.60 -22.56 0.66
CA TYR A 335 8.91 -22.23 -0.59
C TYR A 335 8.70 -20.72 -0.72
N ASP A 336 8.25 -20.05 0.35
CA ASP A 336 8.07 -18.59 0.35
C ASP A 336 9.40 -17.85 0.21
N ALA A 337 10.47 -18.32 0.87
CA ALA A 337 11.80 -17.74 0.72
C ALA A 337 12.33 -17.86 -0.71
N GLU A 338 12.18 -19.03 -1.33
CA GLU A 338 12.59 -19.28 -2.72
C GLU A 338 11.75 -18.46 -3.71
N THR A 339 10.44 -18.34 -3.46
CA THR A 339 9.55 -17.50 -4.27
C THR A 339 9.94 -16.02 -4.14
N PHE A 340 10.25 -15.53 -2.94
CA PHE A 340 10.72 -14.17 -2.73
C PHE A 340 12.12 -13.93 -3.31
N LEU A 341 13.00 -14.93 -3.34
CA LEU A 341 14.27 -14.84 -4.05
C LEU A 341 14.06 -14.67 -5.56
N TYR A 342 13.14 -15.47 -6.12
CA TYR A 342 12.83 -15.45 -7.53
C TYR A 342 12.10 -14.17 -7.96
N ARG A 343 10.96 -13.85 -7.34
CA ARG A 343 10.12 -12.67 -7.64
C ARG A 343 10.67 -11.38 -7.04
N GLY A 344 10.94 -11.44 -5.74
CA GLY A 344 11.39 -10.34 -4.88
C GLY A 344 12.85 -9.92 -5.06
N ASN A 345 13.67 -10.68 -5.79
CA ASN A 345 15.13 -10.49 -5.81
C ASN A 345 15.76 -10.29 -4.42
N GLY A 346 15.14 -10.87 -3.38
CA GLY A 346 15.50 -10.65 -1.99
C GLY A 346 15.82 -11.96 -1.29
N ARG A 347 16.69 -11.91 -0.28
CA ARG A 347 17.05 -13.09 0.51
C ARG A 347 16.33 -13.03 1.85
N ALA A 348 15.31 -13.87 2.01
CA ALA A 348 14.64 -14.04 3.29
C ALA A 348 15.47 -14.96 4.20
N VAL A 349 15.57 -14.62 5.48
CA VAL A 349 16.15 -15.52 6.49
C VAL A 349 15.08 -16.54 6.88
N VAL A 350 15.40 -17.83 6.75
CA VAL A 350 14.57 -18.94 7.22
C VAL A 350 15.24 -19.56 8.44
N VAL A 351 14.53 -19.67 9.55
CA VAL A 351 15.06 -20.13 10.83
C VAL A 351 14.00 -20.92 11.60
N SER A 352 14.42 -21.93 12.38
CA SER A 352 13.48 -22.61 13.27
C SER A 352 13.09 -21.71 14.44
N ASP A 353 11.93 -21.96 15.03
CA ASP A 353 11.52 -21.34 16.29
C ASP A 353 12.55 -21.54 17.42
N GLU A 354 13.13 -22.74 17.56
CA GLU A 354 14.18 -23.04 18.54
C GLU A 354 15.45 -22.20 18.35
N GLU A 355 15.94 -22.10 17.12
CA GLU A 355 17.14 -21.33 16.81
C GLU A 355 16.88 -19.83 16.99
N TRP A 356 15.71 -19.36 16.55
CA TRP A 356 15.30 -17.97 16.71
C TRP A 356 15.22 -17.57 18.19
N LEU A 357 14.67 -18.42 19.06
CA LEU A 357 14.60 -18.19 20.50
C LEU A 357 15.99 -18.13 21.16
N ARG A 358 16.97 -18.84 20.61
CA ARG A 358 18.36 -18.79 21.08
C ARG A 358 19.10 -17.55 20.60
N THR A 359 18.72 -16.99 19.46
CA THR A 359 19.36 -15.81 18.87
C THR A 359 18.30 -14.77 18.48
N PRO A 360 17.65 -14.11 19.46
CA PRO A 360 16.54 -13.22 19.15
C PRO A 360 16.98 -12.04 18.29
N ILE A 361 16.22 -11.79 17.23
CA ILE A 361 16.38 -10.62 16.38
C ILE A 361 15.62 -9.44 17.02
N GLY A 362 16.19 -8.24 16.94
CA GLY A 362 15.63 -7.02 17.53
C GLY A 362 14.13 -6.84 17.23
N THR A 363 13.40 -6.18 18.14
CA THR A 363 11.93 -6.06 18.13
C THR A 363 11.36 -5.38 16.90
N ASP A 364 12.20 -4.62 16.19
CA ASP A 364 11.82 -3.79 15.05
C ASP A 364 12.03 -4.45 13.68
N THR A 365 12.05 -5.78 13.67
CA THR A 365 12.05 -6.62 12.47
C THR A 365 10.70 -7.32 12.33
N ASN A 366 10.17 -7.45 11.11
CA ASN A 366 8.96 -8.24 10.93
C ASN A 366 9.23 -9.75 11.06
N VAL A 367 8.23 -10.50 11.52
CA VAL A 367 8.34 -11.95 11.71
C VAL A 367 7.18 -12.62 11.00
N VAL A 368 7.43 -13.68 10.22
CA VAL A 368 6.38 -14.50 9.65
C VAL A 368 6.44 -15.87 10.30
N LEU A 369 5.39 -16.24 11.03
CA LEU A 369 5.27 -17.53 11.70
C LEU A 369 4.63 -18.55 10.77
N TYR A 370 5.28 -19.70 10.65
CA TYR A 370 4.72 -20.90 10.03
C TYR A 370 4.39 -21.92 11.12
N GLY A 371 3.13 -22.36 11.15
CA GLY A 371 2.62 -23.27 12.18
C GLY A 371 1.68 -22.60 13.18
N SER A 372 1.01 -23.41 13.98
CA SER A 372 0.05 -22.99 15.00
C SER A 372 0.75 -22.57 16.29
N ARG A 373 0.00 -22.01 17.24
CA ARG A 373 0.51 -21.67 18.57
C ARG A 373 1.10 -22.88 19.30
N ASN A 374 0.57 -24.08 19.05
CA ASN A 374 1.07 -25.32 19.64
C ASN A 374 2.35 -25.83 18.95
N SER A 375 2.53 -25.55 17.65
CA SER A 375 3.66 -26.07 16.88
C SER A 375 4.82 -25.08 16.70
N ASN A 376 4.63 -23.79 16.97
CA ASN A 376 5.66 -22.75 16.86
C ASN A 376 5.94 -22.07 18.22
N ALA A 377 7.10 -22.37 18.81
CA ALA A 377 7.50 -21.88 20.12
C ALA A 377 7.74 -20.35 20.17
N ALA A 378 7.90 -19.68 19.02
CA ALA A 378 8.07 -18.22 18.97
C ALA A 378 6.74 -17.46 19.12
N TRP A 379 5.59 -18.13 19.01
CA TRP A 379 4.25 -17.51 18.96
C TRP A 379 4.01 -16.51 20.09
N ASP A 380 4.07 -16.97 21.34
CA ASP A 380 3.75 -16.14 22.51
C ASP A 380 4.85 -15.09 22.84
N VAL A 381 6.00 -15.19 22.18
CA VAL A 381 7.08 -14.19 22.28
C VAL A 381 6.78 -12.98 21.39
N VAL A 382 6.31 -13.21 20.16
CA VAL A 382 6.10 -12.13 19.18
C VAL A 382 4.66 -11.62 19.12
N LEU A 383 3.67 -12.41 19.57
CA LEU A 383 2.26 -12.01 19.64
C LEU A 383 1.83 -11.77 21.09
N GLY A 384 1.01 -10.74 21.31
CA GLY A 384 0.42 -10.44 22.62
C GLY A 384 -0.86 -11.22 22.89
N ASP A 385 -1.36 -11.16 24.11
CA ASP A 385 -2.56 -11.92 24.53
C ASP A 385 -3.83 -11.59 23.75
N SER A 386 -3.93 -10.39 23.19
CA SER A 386 -5.10 -9.96 22.41
C SER A 386 -5.06 -10.41 20.95
N ALA A 387 -3.95 -11.00 20.49
CA ALA A 387 -3.82 -11.48 19.12
C ALA A 387 -4.73 -12.70 18.84
N PRO A 388 -5.10 -12.92 17.56
CA PRO A 388 -5.74 -14.16 17.13
C PRO A 388 -4.92 -15.41 17.53
N ARG A 389 -5.59 -16.54 17.75
CA ARG A 389 -4.95 -17.81 18.15
C ARG A 389 -5.32 -18.93 17.20
N VAL A 390 -4.31 -19.54 16.58
CA VAL A 390 -4.47 -20.75 15.78
C VAL A 390 -3.97 -21.93 16.62
N GLU A 391 -4.84 -22.91 16.83
CA GLU A 391 -4.58 -24.16 17.56
C GLU A 391 -5.09 -25.33 16.70
N MET A 392 -4.76 -26.57 17.07
CA MET A 392 -5.24 -27.73 16.32
C MET A 392 -6.77 -27.80 16.37
N GLY A 393 -7.40 -27.91 15.20
CA GLY A 393 -8.85 -27.95 15.00
C GLY A 393 -9.58 -26.63 15.23
N ARG A 394 -8.88 -25.52 15.56
CA ARG A 394 -9.54 -24.29 15.99
C ARG A 394 -8.73 -23.02 15.70
N PHE A 395 -9.39 -22.03 15.11
CA PHE A 395 -8.89 -20.67 14.98
C PHE A 395 -9.80 -19.69 15.72
N ALA A 396 -9.30 -19.11 16.82
CA ALA A 396 -9.99 -18.04 17.53
C ALA A 396 -9.48 -16.69 17.02
N LEU A 397 -10.23 -16.07 16.12
CA LEU A 397 -9.91 -14.74 15.59
C LEU A 397 -10.02 -13.67 16.68
N ASP A 398 -11.10 -13.70 17.45
CA ASP A 398 -11.28 -12.84 18.62
C ASP A 398 -12.00 -13.59 19.73
N ARG A 399 -11.31 -13.75 20.86
CA ARG A 399 -11.81 -14.50 22.02
C ARG A 399 -12.80 -13.70 22.86
N ARG A 400 -12.74 -12.37 22.84
CA ARG A 400 -13.67 -11.49 23.56
C ARG A 400 -14.98 -11.36 22.82
N ALA A 401 -14.93 -11.26 21.49
CA ALA A 401 -16.10 -11.22 20.62
C ALA A 401 -16.66 -12.62 20.30
N GLY A 402 -15.96 -13.70 20.68
CA GLY A 402 -16.40 -15.07 20.45
C GLY A 402 -16.34 -15.52 18.99
N VAL A 403 -15.50 -14.87 18.17
CA VAL A 403 -15.35 -15.19 16.74
C VAL A 403 -14.33 -16.31 16.58
N VAL A 404 -14.84 -17.51 16.29
CA VAL A 404 -14.07 -18.76 16.28
C VAL A 404 -14.46 -19.59 15.06
N PHE A 405 -13.47 -20.11 14.35
CA PHE A 405 -13.61 -21.08 13.29
C PHE A 405 -13.15 -22.44 13.82
N GLU A 406 -14.01 -23.45 13.72
CA GLU A 406 -13.72 -24.83 14.14
C GLU A 406 -13.50 -25.71 12.90
N GLY A 407 -12.75 -26.80 13.06
CA GLY A 407 -12.45 -27.75 12.00
C GLY A 407 -11.08 -27.52 11.35
N ASP A 408 -10.92 -28.05 10.14
CA ASP A 408 -9.67 -28.02 9.38
C ASP A 408 -9.69 -26.85 8.38
N VAL A 409 -9.07 -25.73 8.76
CA VAL A 409 -9.10 -24.46 8.03
C VAL A 409 -7.70 -23.87 7.92
N GLY A 410 -7.44 -23.19 6.81
CA GLY A 410 -6.24 -22.40 6.59
C GLY A 410 -6.44 -20.99 7.12
N CYS A 411 -5.50 -20.50 7.93
CA CYS A 411 -5.55 -19.20 8.57
C CYS A 411 -4.38 -18.33 8.14
N LEU A 412 -4.68 -17.10 7.76
CA LEU A 412 -3.71 -16.08 7.42
C LEU A 412 -4.07 -14.79 8.15
N PHE A 413 -3.11 -14.19 8.87
CA PHE A 413 -3.31 -12.85 9.44
C PHE A 413 -2.01 -12.08 9.68
N GLY A 414 -2.11 -10.76 9.59
CA GLY A 414 -1.08 -9.80 9.99
C GLY A 414 -1.50 -9.09 11.28
N TYR A 415 -0.59 -8.98 12.24
CA TYR A 415 -0.85 -8.38 13.55
C TYR A 415 0.38 -7.62 14.07
N PRO A 416 0.25 -6.60 14.95
CA PRO A 416 1.41 -5.91 15.51
C PRO A 416 2.33 -6.86 16.28
N ARG A 417 3.64 -6.68 16.07
CA ARG A 417 4.64 -7.38 16.87
C ARG A 417 4.70 -6.81 18.28
N ARG A 418 4.58 -7.69 19.27
CA ARG A 418 4.73 -7.35 20.68
C ARG A 418 6.06 -6.64 20.91
N GLY A 419 6.00 -5.47 21.56
CA GLY A 419 7.19 -4.69 21.89
C GLY A 419 7.74 -3.82 20.75
N SER A 420 7.05 -3.71 19.62
CA SER A 420 7.38 -2.74 18.57
C SER A 420 6.19 -1.82 18.26
N ARG A 421 6.49 -0.59 17.81
CA ARG A 421 5.50 0.40 17.38
C ARG A 421 5.15 0.30 15.89
N TYR A 422 5.90 -0.51 15.14
CA TYR A 422 5.77 -0.59 13.68
C TYR A 422 6.04 -1.97 13.09
N ALA A 423 6.78 -2.85 13.76
CA ALA A 423 6.97 -4.19 13.25
C ALA A 423 5.66 -5.00 13.28
N MET A 424 5.54 -5.89 12.30
CA MET A 424 4.37 -6.77 12.10
C MET A 424 4.77 -8.23 12.28
N VAL A 425 3.80 -9.03 12.68
CA VAL A 425 3.83 -10.49 12.64
C VAL A 425 2.84 -10.96 11.58
N GLY A 426 3.32 -11.69 10.59
CA GLY A 426 2.47 -12.47 9.68
C GLY A 426 2.32 -13.88 10.22
N VAL A 427 1.15 -14.48 10.10
CA VAL A 427 0.92 -15.88 10.47
C VAL A 427 0.36 -16.63 9.27
N ILE A 428 0.96 -17.77 8.96
CA ILE A 428 0.50 -18.73 7.97
C ILE A 428 0.37 -20.07 8.69
N ALA A 429 -0.86 -20.47 9.01
CA ALA A 429 -1.10 -21.64 9.84
C ALA A 429 -2.40 -22.35 9.48
N GLY A 430 -2.34 -23.67 9.33
CA GLY A 430 -3.54 -24.50 9.25
C GLY A 430 -3.91 -25.06 10.62
N THR A 431 -5.21 -25.16 10.92
CA THR A 431 -5.72 -25.85 12.09
C THR A 431 -5.74 -27.37 11.91
N GLY A 432 -5.49 -27.87 10.70
CA GLY A 432 -5.34 -29.29 10.38
C GLY A 432 -4.60 -29.46 9.05
N ARG A 433 -4.71 -30.65 8.45
CA ARG A 433 -3.95 -31.00 7.24
C ARG A 433 -4.51 -30.26 6.02
N ALA A 434 -5.81 -30.29 5.79
CA ALA A 434 -6.44 -29.68 4.62
C ALA A 434 -6.26 -28.15 4.64
N GLY A 435 -6.34 -27.55 5.82
CA GLY A 435 -6.08 -26.14 6.07
C GLY A 435 -4.62 -25.73 5.85
N ARG A 436 -3.66 -26.64 6.05
CA ARG A 436 -2.26 -26.41 5.63
C ARG A 436 -2.12 -26.49 4.12
N GLU A 437 -2.72 -27.51 3.50
CA GLU A 437 -2.65 -27.72 2.05
C GLU A 437 -3.20 -26.52 1.27
N VAL A 438 -4.35 -25.94 1.67
CA VAL A 438 -4.93 -24.76 0.99
C VAL A 438 -4.04 -23.50 1.03
N LEU A 439 -3.16 -23.37 2.03
CA LEU A 439 -2.27 -22.22 2.18
C LEU A 439 -0.99 -22.32 1.33
N THR A 440 -0.73 -23.48 0.73
CA THR A 440 0.57 -23.79 0.09
C THR A 440 0.86 -22.86 -1.08
N ASP A 441 -0.12 -22.67 -1.96
CA ASP A 441 0.06 -21.99 -3.26
C ASP A 441 -0.49 -20.56 -3.29
N LEU A 442 -0.73 -19.96 -2.12
CA LEU A 442 -1.27 -18.60 -2.07
C LEU A 442 -0.25 -17.56 -2.58
N PRO A 443 -0.63 -16.68 -3.53
CA PRO A 443 0.32 -15.79 -4.20
C PRO A 443 0.62 -14.52 -3.38
N PHE A 444 1.56 -14.60 -2.43
CA PHE A 444 1.97 -13.44 -1.64
C PHE A 444 2.88 -12.47 -2.40
N PHE A 445 3.67 -12.98 -3.34
CA PHE A 445 4.72 -12.22 -4.05
C PHE A 445 4.35 -11.98 -5.52
N VAL A 446 3.09 -11.62 -5.76
CA VAL A 446 2.55 -11.28 -7.07
C VAL A 446 1.87 -9.91 -6.95
N SER A 447 2.15 -9.03 -7.91
CA SER A 447 1.47 -7.73 -8.07
C SER A 447 -0.01 -7.94 -8.36
N GLY A 448 -0.86 -6.99 -7.95
CA GLY A 448 -2.32 -7.14 -8.04
C GLY A 448 -2.93 -8.13 -7.04
N ALA A 449 -2.18 -9.09 -6.48
CA ALA A 449 -2.64 -9.96 -5.41
C ALA A 449 -2.51 -9.27 -4.03
N HIS A 450 -3.65 -8.83 -3.49
CA HIS A 450 -3.72 -8.12 -2.22
C HIS A 450 -4.49 -8.92 -1.17
N TRP A 451 -4.16 -8.64 0.09
CA TRP A 451 -4.63 -9.42 1.22
C TRP A 451 -5.19 -8.49 2.30
N PRO A 452 -6.36 -8.82 2.86
CA PRO A 452 -6.86 -8.14 4.05
C PRO A 452 -5.95 -8.42 5.25
N ASP A 453 -6.27 -7.86 6.42
CA ASP A 453 -5.46 -8.13 7.61
C ASP A 453 -5.56 -9.60 8.03
N TRP A 454 -6.70 -10.24 7.79
CA TRP A 454 -6.88 -11.66 8.06
C TRP A 454 -7.86 -12.30 7.06
N ALA A 455 -7.65 -13.59 6.80
CA ALA A 455 -8.53 -14.42 5.99
C ALA A 455 -8.48 -15.89 6.45
N VAL A 456 -9.61 -16.58 6.28
CA VAL A 456 -9.80 -17.99 6.64
C VAL A 456 -10.33 -18.77 5.45
N TYR A 457 -9.68 -19.90 5.15
CA TYR A 457 -9.92 -20.72 3.98
C TYR A 457 -10.37 -22.12 4.40
N SER A 458 -11.39 -22.65 3.73
CA SER A 458 -11.61 -24.11 3.69
C SER A 458 -10.87 -24.71 2.49
N SER A 459 -10.71 -26.04 2.49
CA SER A 459 -10.15 -26.77 1.34
C SER A 459 -10.90 -26.52 0.03
N ASP A 460 -12.19 -26.19 0.10
CA ASP A 460 -13.01 -25.84 -1.07
C ASP A 460 -12.46 -24.64 -1.85
N ALA A 461 -11.60 -23.80 -1.24
CA ALA A 461 -11.01 -22.65 -1.94
C ALA A 461 -10.12 -23.07 -3.12
N LEU A 462 -9.57 -24.30 -3.09
CA LEU A 462 -8.77 -24.85 -4.18
C LEU A 462 -9.60 -25.09 -5.46
N GLU A 463 -10.86 -25.46 -5.31
CA GLU A 463 -11.76 -25.77 -6.44
C GLU A 463 -12.71 -24.61 -6.78
N LYS A 464 -13.19 -23.91 -5.76
CA LYS A 464 -14.28 -22.93 -5.87
C LYS A 464 -13.80 -21.47 -5.71
N GLY A 465 -12.49 -21.25 -5.56
CA GLY A 465 -11.91 -19.91 -5.40
C GLY A 465 -12.50 -19.17 -4.21
N ALA A 466 -12.98 -17.94 -4.43
CA ALA A 466 -13.50 -17.05 -3.37
C ALA A 466 -14.68 -17.65 -2.58
N ALA A 467 -15.43 -18.60 -3.15
CA ALA A 467 -16.50 -19.27 -2.43
C ALA A 467 -16.00 -20.18 -1.28
N GLY A 468 -14.74 -20.62 -1.33
CA GLY A 468 -14.09 -21.37 -0.25
C GLY A 468 -13.47 -20.50 0.85
N VAL A 469 -13.62 -19.17 0.77
CA VAL A 469 -13.20 -18.26 1.84
C VAL A 469 -14.32 -18.21 2.89
N LEU A 470 -14.00 -18.64 4.11
CA LEU A 470 -14.92 -18.72 5.24
C LEU A 470 -15.11 -17.37 5.95
N GLY A 471 -14.08 -16.54 5.92
CA GLY A 471 -14.12 -15.20 6.48
C GLY A 471 -12.92 -14.38 6.07
N ALA A 472 -13.08 -13.07 6.00
CA ALA A 472 -12.00 -12.12 5.75
C ALA A 472 -12.33 -10.77 6.39
N GLY A 473 -11.32 -9.99 6.74
CA GLY A 473 -11.57 -8.68 7.31
C GLY A 473 -10.34 -7.88 7.68
N PHE A 474 -10.61 -6.69 8.20
CA PHE A 474 -9.60 -5.77 8.69
C PHE A 474 -9.84 -5.53 10.17
N PHE A 475 -8.76 -5.44 10.94
CA PHE A 475 -8.84 -5.03 12.33
C PHE A 475 -9.15 -3.54 12.42
N SER A 476 -9.81 -3.12 13.50
CA SER A 476 -10.00 -1.70 13.80
C SER A 476 -8.66 -1.00 14.08
N PRO A 477 -8.62 0.34 14.16
CA PRO A 477 -7.38 1.07 14.44
C PRO A 477 -6.67 0.67 15.73
N ASP A 478 -7.38 0.14 16.73
CA ASP A 478 -6.81 -0.40 17.98
C ASP A 478 -6.42 -1.90 17.88
N TRP A 479 -6.45 -2.47 16.69
CA TRP A 479 -6.14 -3.88 16.39
C TRP A 479 -7.11 -4.91 17.02
N SER A 480 -8.33 -4.49 17.37
CA SER A 480 -9.39 -5.42 17.77
C SER A 480 -10.24 -5.88 16.58
N PHE A 481 -11.06 -6.91 16.78
CA PHE A 481 -11.99 -7.37 15.74
C PHE A 481 -13.04 -6.30 15.45
N SER A 482 -13.23 -6.00 14.16
CA SER A 482 -14.25 -5.06 13.69
C SER A 482 -15.31 -5.82 12.91
N GLU A 483 -16.50 -5.99 13.47
CA GLU A 483 -17.64 -6.61 12.76
C GLU A 483 -17.98 -5.81 11.49
N ALA A 484 -17.89 -4.49 11.56
CA ALA A 484 -18.19 -3.64 10.44
C ALA A 484 -17.13 -3.73 9.31
N ASP A 485 -15.89 -4.12 9.60
CA ASP A 485 -14.82 -4.30 8.61
C ASP A 485 -14.54 -5.77 8.28
N SER A 486 -15.45 -6.66 8.63
CA SER A 486 -15.30 -8.11 8.50
C SER A 486 -16.51 -8.73 7.83
N ALA A 487 -16.27 -9.82 7.12
CA ALA A 487 -17.32 -10.66 6.55
C ALA A 487 -17.04 -12.12 6.88
N LEU A 488 -18.10 -12.85 7.24
CA LEU A 488 -18.06 -14.24 7.68
C LEU A 488 -19.15 -15.02 6.94
N ARG A 489 -18.86 -16.27 6.53
CA ARG A 489 -19.91 -17.20 6.09
C ARG A 489 -20.68 -17.71 7.30
N GLU A 490 -21.97 -17.96 7.15
CA GLU A 490 -22.81 -18.49 8.25
C GLU A 490 -22.29 -19.81 8.81
N THR A 491 -21.69 -20.65 7.96
CA THR A 491 -21.05 -21.91 8.37
C THR A 491 -19.86 -21.73 9.31
N ALA A 492 -19.29 -20.53 9.39
CA ALA A 492 -18.20 -20.18 10.29
C ALA A 492 -18.68 -19.72 11.69
N LEU A 493 -19.96 -19.40 11.87
CA LEU A 493 -20.48 -18.88 13.13
C LEU A 493 -21.10 -19.99 13.98
N ARG A 494 -20.42 -20.37 15.08
CA ARG A 494 -21.10 -20.89 16.27
C ARG A 494 -20.87 -19.94 17.43
N ARG A 495 -21.72 -18.91 17.51
CA ARG A 495 -21.90 -18.13 18.75
C ARG A 495 -22.32 -19.13 19.83
N LYS A 496 -21.51 -19.29 20.87
CA LYS A 496 -21.96 -19.93 22.11
C LYS A 496 -22.68 -18.90 22.96
#